data_AF-A0A2V7SBT4-F1
#
_entry.id   AF-A0A2V7SBT4-F1
#
_cell.length_a   1.000
_cell.length_b   1.000
_cell.length_c   1.000
_cell.angle_alpha   90.00
_cell.angle_beta   90.00
_cell.angle_gamma   90.00
#
_symmetry.space_group_name_H-M   'P 1'
#
loop_
_entity.id
_entity.type
_entity.pdbx_description
1 polymer ?
#
loop_
_entity_poly.entity_id
_entity_poly.type
_entity_poly.pdbx_seq_one_letter_code
_entity_poly.pdbx_strand_id
1 'polypeptide(L)'
;MKRRTISISAAVVVVLSLGAMAATGKLGGKKKDGPKAVAVARGSLVDKALAVGTIEPRVEVSVKSILAGVVRKRFAAVGDFVKRGQPLLEISPNPTPLEMVELRRNVELREIELKNLERELARQQELR
;
A
#
# COMPACT_ATOMS: atom_id res chain seq x y z
N MET A 1 -15.31 -92.28 55.88
CA MET A 1 -15.79 -90.88 55.79
C MET A 1 -14.70 -89.79 55.89
N LYS A 2 -13.40 -90.12 56.09
CA LYS A 2 -12.30 -89.13 56.31
C LYS A 2 -11.66 -88.49 55.06
N ARG A 3 -11.94 -88.98 53.82
CA ARG A 3 -11.32 -88.45 52.58
C ARG A 3 -12.00 -87.21 51.99
N ARG A 4 -13.31 -87.03 52.25
CA ARG A 4 -14.08 -85.86 51.77
C ARG A 4 -13.82 -84.60 52.60
N THR A 5 -13.49 -84.71 53.88
CA THR A 5 -13.18 -83.56 54.73
C THR A 5 -11.81 -82.93 54.42
N ILE A 6 -10.82 -83.75 54.00
CA ILE A 6 -9.47 -83.28 53.62
C ILE A 6 -9.50 -82.52 52.28
N SER A 7 -10.37 -82.92 51.34
CA SER A 7 -10.50 -82.24 50.05
C SER A 7 -11.21 -80.88 50.20
N ILE A 8 -12.18 -80.78 51.11
CA ILE A 8 -12.87 -79.51 51.40
C ILE A 8 -11.93 -78.54 52.14
N SER A 9 -11.13 -79.01 53.10
CA SER A 9 -10.18 -78.14 53.80
C SER A 9 -9.07 -77.62 52.88
N ALA A 10 -8.55 -78.45 51.96
CA ALA A 10 -7.57 -78.02 50.98
C ALA A 10 -8.13 -76.96 50.01
N ALA A 11 -9.38 -77.13 49.55
CA ALA A 11 -10.03 -76.15 48.69
C ALA A 11 -10.23 -74.78 49.40
N VAL A 12 -10.61 -74.79 50.68
CA VAL A 12 -10.78 -73.56 51.46
C VAL A 12 -9.45 -72.83 51.67
N VAL A 13 -8.34 -73.56 51.89
CA VAL A 13 -7.00 -72.96 52.02
C VAL A 13 -6.53 -72.35 50.69
N VAL A 14 -6.83 -72.98 49.56
CA VAL A 14 -6.51 -72.43 48.23
C VAL A 14 -7.33 -71.17 47.95
N VAL A 15 -8.62 -71.16 48.29
CA VAL A 15 -9.47 -69.97 48.09
C VAL A 15 -9.06 -68.83 49.04
N LEU A 16 -8.71 -69.11 50.29
CA LEU A 16 -8.21 -68.10 51.23
C LEU A 16 -6.85 -67.54 50.83
N SER A 17 -5.94 -68.37 50.31
CA SER A 17 -4.64 -67.91 49.83
C SER A 17 -4.77 -67.09 48.55
N LEU A 18 -5.61 -67.49 47.59
CA LEU A 18 -5.92 -66.66 46.42
C LEU A 18 -6.61 -65.34 46.82
N GLY A 19 -7.52 -65.37 47.79
CA GLY A 19 -8.20 -64.18 48.32
C GLY A 19 -7.23 -63.20 48.99
N ALA A 20 -6.28 -63.70 49.79
CA ALA A 20 -5.24 -62.88 50.40
C ALA A 20 -4.24 -62.30 49.36
N MET A 21 -3.94 -63.07 48.31
CA MET A 21 -3.06 -62.63 47.23
C MET A 21 -3.72 -61.58 46.33
N ALA A 22 -5.04 -61.64 46.16
CA ALA A 22 -5.82 -60.60 45.50
C ALA A 22 -5.93 -59.33 46.37
N ALA A 23 -6.17 -59.48 47.68
CA ALA A 23 -6.31 -58.35 48.61
C ALA A 23 -5.01 -57.57 48.84
N THR A 24 -3.84 -58.22 48.70
CA THR A 24 -2.53 -57.56 48.84
C THR A 24 -2.07 -56.84 47.56
N GLY A 25 -2.94 -56.71 46.54
CA GLY A 25 -2.72 -55.82 45.40
C GLY A 25 -1.55 -56.19 44.48
N LYS A 26 -0.92 -57.35 44.67
CA LYS A 26 0.23 -57.83 43.89
C LYS A 26 -0.11 -58.31 42.47
N LEU A 27 -1.40 -58.40 42.11
CA LEU A 27 -1.84 -58.93 40.81
C LEU A 27 -2.09 -57.88 39.71
N GLY A 28 -1.75 -56.59 39.92
CA GLY A 28 -2.18 -55.52 39.01
C GLY A 28 -1.18 -54.39 38.80
N GLY A 29 0.13 -54.68 38.71
CA GLY A 29 1.15 -53.68 38.42
C GLY A 29 1.15 -53.21 36.96
N LYS A 30 0.12 -52.50 36.50
CA LYS A 30 0.20 -51.72 35.24
C LYS A 30 0.97 -50.43 35.55
N LYS A 31 2.28 -50.43 35.28
CA LYS A 31 3.04 -49.19 35.10
C LYS A 31 2.38 -48.44 33.95
N LYS A 32 1.70 -47.33 34.27
CA LYS A 32 1.26 -46.38 33.26
C LYS A 32 2.53 -45.75 32.70
N ASP A 33 2.87 -46.10 31.46
CA ASP A 33 3.84 -45.35 30.70
C ASP A 33 3.31 -43.92 30.57
N GLY A 34 3.88 -43.03 31.37
CA GLY A 34 3.62 -41.60 31.28
C GLY A 34 4.10 -41.05 29.93
N PRO A 35 3.71 -39.82 29.57
CA PRO A 35 4.14 -39.21 28.32
C PRO A 35 5.67 -39.19 28.23
N LYS A 36 6.22 -39.64 27.09
CA LYS A 36 7.66 -39.61 26.81
C LYS A 36 8.11 -38.15 26.70
N ALA A 37 8.96 -37.72 27.63
CA ALA A 37 9.57 -36.40 27.58
C ALA A 37 10.68 -36.35 26.50
N VAL A 38 10.76 -35.24 25.79
CA VAL A 38 11.82 -34.97 24.79
C VAL A 38 12.69 -33.83 25.32
N ALA A 39 14.01 -33.97 25.21
CA ALA A 39 14.93 -32.92 25.60
C ALA A 39 14.78 -31.70 24.68
N VAL A 40 14.56 -30.52 25.26
CA VAL A 40 14.47 -29.24 24.54
C VAL A 40 15.71 -28.40 24.80
N ALA A 41 16.24 -27.78 23.75
CA ALA A 41 17.34 -26.83 23.84
C ALA A 41 16.80 -25.40 23.73
N ARG A 42 17.35 -24.47 24.50
CA ARG A 42 17.05 -23.03 24.37
C ARG A 42 17.90 -22.45 23.25
N GLY A 43 17.25 -21.83 22.27
CA GLY A 43 17.89 -21.09 21.18
C GLY A 43 17.07 -19.85 20.84
N SER A 44 17.65 -18.92 20.09
CA SER A 44 16.95 -17.75 19.59
C SER A 44 16.01 -18.14 18.45
N LEU A 45 14.70 -17.95 18.63
CA LEU A 45 13.72 -18.04 17.57
C LEU A 45 13.57 -16.66 16.94
N VAL A 46 13.93 -16.54 15.66
CA VAL A 46 13.75 -15.30 14.89
C VAL A 46 12.58 -15.53 13.94
N ASP A 47 11.45 -14.91 14.26
CA ASP A 47 10.30 -14.87 13.37
C ASP A 47 10.53 -13.76 12.33
N LYS A 48 10.64 -14.15 11.06
CA LYS A 48 10.88 -13.22 9.95
C LYS A 48 9.58 -13.00 9.21
N ALA A 49 8.91 -11.89 9.49
CA ALA A 49 7.80 -11.41 8.68
C ALA A 49 8.33 -10.73 7.40
N LEU A 50 7.89 -11.20 6.23
CA LEU A 50 8.14 -10.53 4.96
C LEU A 50 7.07 -9.45 4.76
N ALA A 51 7.44 -8.19 4.99
CA ALA A 51 6.60 -7.06 4.62
C ALA A 51 6.71 -6.84 3.11
N VAL A 52 5.63 -7.14 2.39
CA VAL A 52 5.48 -6.80 0.97
C VAL A 52 4.88 -5.40 0.84
N GLY A 53 5.37 -4.64 -0.12
CA GLY A 53 4.90 -3.28 -0.40
C GLY A 53 5.39 -2.80 -1.76
N THR A 54 4.79 -1.72 -2.24
CA THR A 54 5.14 -1.10 -3.52
C THR A 54 5.95 0.16 -3.25
N ILE A 55 6.97 0.42 -4.08
CA ILE A 55 7.74 1.66 -4.03
C ILE A 55 6.97 2.71 -4.85
N GLU A 56 6.66 3.83 -4.21
CA GLU A 56 5.99 4.97 -4.85
C GLU A 56 6.90 6.22 -4.85
N PRO A 57 6.79 7.08 -5.87
CA PRO A 57 7.51 8.34 -5.89
C PRO A 57 7.03 9.25 -4.74
N ARG A 58 7.97 9.83 -4.00
CA ARG A 58 7.65 10.80 -2.94
C ARG A 58 6.90 12.02 -3.47
N VAL A 59 7.19 12.43 -4.71
CA VAL A 59 6.58 13.56 -5.39
C VAL A 59 6.33 13.20 -6.83
N GLU A 60 5.08 13.29 -7.26
CA GLU A 60 4.66 13.09 -8.65
C GLU A 60 4.03 14.39 -9.16
N VAL A 61 4.49 14.90 -10.31
CA VAL A 61 3.99 16.14 -10.89
C VAL A 61 3.67 15.92 -12.37
N SER A 62 2.42 16.17 -12.73
CA SER A 62 2.00 16.22 -14.13
C SER A 62 2.29 17.60 -14.73
N VAL A 63 3.20 17.68 -15.69
CA VAL A 63 3.50 18.93 -16.41
C VAL A 63 2.55 19.04 -17.62
N LYS A 64 1.76 20.11 -17.69
CA LYS A 64 0.82 20.39 -18.78
C LYS A 64 1.09 21.76 -19.40
N SER A 65 0.62 21.96 -20.63
CA SER A 65 0.63 23.28 -21.25
C SER A 65 -0.37 24.22 -20.56
N ILE A 66 0.02 25.48 -20.37
CA ILE A 66 -0.87 26.54 -19.88
C ILE A 66 -1.81 27.01 -21.01
N LEU A 67 -1.34 26.95 -22.26
CA LEU A 67 -2.07 27.43 -23.43
C LEU A 67 -2.30 26.30 -24.44
N ALA A 68 -3.44 26.32 -25.12
CA ALA A 68 -3.66 25.45 -26.27
C ALA A 68 -2.74 25.86 -27.42
N GLY A 69 -2.16 24.89 -28.11
CA GLY A 69 -1.23 25.14 -29.19
C GLY A 69 -0.65 23.87 -29.77
N VAL A 70 0.19 24.04 -30.78
CA VAL A 70 0.90 22.94 -31.45
C VAL A 70 2.32 22.88 -30.91
N VAL A 71 2.82 21.66 -30.67
CA VAL A 71 4.21 21.44 -30.27
C VAL A 71 5.11 21.80 -31.45
N ARG A 72 5.88 22.89 -31.33
CA ARG A 72 6.86 23.32 -32.33
C ARG A 72 8.16 22.54 -32.19
N LYS A 73 8.63 22.35 -30.95
CA LYS A 73 9.91 21.70 -30.66
C LYS A 73 9.83 20.89 -29.37
N ARG A 74 10.56 19.78 -29.34
CA ARG A 74 10.73 18.94 -28.15
C ARG A 74 12.20 18.96 -27.73
N PHE A 75 12.45 19.24 -26.46
CA PHE A 75 13.79 19.35 -25.89
C PHE A 75 14.17 18.15 -25.00
N ALA A 76 13.19 17.39 -24.50
CA ALA A 76 13.41 16.20 -23.69
C ALA A 76 12.71 14.98 -24.31
N ALA A 77 13.36 13.83 -24.25
CA ALA A 77 12.82 12.54 -24.63
C ALA A 77 12.24 11.80 -23.41
N VAL A 78 11.47 10.75 -23.68
CA VAL A 78 10.92 9.89 -22.62
C VAL A 78 12.08 9.14 -21.96
N GLY A 79 12.16 9.22 -20.63
CA GLY A 79 13.23 8.59 -19.84
C GLY A 79 14.37 9.55 -19.48
N ASP A 80 14.40 10.76 -20.03
CA ASP A 80 15.43 11.74 -19.70
C ASP A 80 15.28 12.29 -18.27
N PHE A 81 16.39 12.46 -17.57
CA PHE A 81 16.43 13.21 -16.32
C PHE A 81 16.35 14.71 -16.61
N VAL A 82 15.38 15.39 -16.00
CA VAL A 82 15.13 16.81 -16.20
C VAL A 82 15.25 17.58 -14.89
N LYS A 83 15.67 18.84 -14.97
CA LYS A 83 15.78 19.75 -13.82
C LYS A 83 14.63 20.76 -13.79
N ARG A 84 14.35 21.30 -12.60
CA ARG A 84 13.38 22.40 -12.47
C ARG A 84 13.80 23.57 -13.35
N GLY A 85 12.86 24.10 -14.13
CA GLY A 85 13.08 25.21 -15.06
C GLY A 85 13.66 24.80 -16.42
N GLN A 86 14.00 23.53 -16.62
CA GLN A 86 14.44 23.05 -17.93
C GLN A 86 13.26 23.03 -18.90
N PRO A 87 13.38 23.64 -20.10
CA PRO A 87 12.35 23.57 -21.11
C PRO A 87 12.19 22.14 -21.61
N LEU A 88 10.95 21.65 -21.64
CA LEU A 88 10.62 20.31 -22.14
C LEU A 88 10.06 20.35 -23.56
N LEU A 89 9.15 21.30 -23.79
CA LEU A 89 8.42 21.47 -25.04
C LEU A 89 8.32 22.97 -25.36
N GLU A 90 8.46 23.31 -26.63
CA GLU A 90 8.09 24.62 -27.16
C GLU A 90 6.72 24.51 -27.78
N ILE A 91 5.74 25.19 -27.20
CA ILE A 91 4.36 25.18 -27.70
C ILE A 91 4.13 26.52 -28.36
N SER A 92 3.74 26.46 -29.62
CA SER A 92 3.28 27.64 -30.33
C SER A 92 1.79 27.77 -30.12
N PRO A 93 1.33 28.86 -29.47
CA PRO A 93 -0.06 29.21 -29.50
C PRO A 93 -0.48 29.26 -30.96
N ASN A 94 -1.69 28.82 -31.26
CA ASN A 94 -2.28 29.04 -32.57
C ASN A 94 -3.16 30.30 -32.47
N PRO A 95 -2.64 31.52 -32.70
CA PRO A 95 -3.53 32.66 -32.92
C PRO A 95 -4.04 32.63 -34.36
N THR A 96 -5.26 33.07 -34.64
CA THR A 96 -5.94 34.24 -34.08
C THR A 96 -7.13 33.90 -33.17
N PRO A 97 -7.05 34.15 -31.84
CA PRO A 97 -8.28 34.30 -31.07
C PRO A 97 -8.98 35.53 -31.65
N LEU A 98 -10.24 35.40 -32.11
CA LEU A 98 -11.02 36.55 -32.60
C LEU A 98 -10.91 37.74 -31.65
N GLU A 99 -10.95 37.45 -30.35
CA GLU A 99 -10.80 38.42 -29.26
C GLU A 99 -9.54 39.29 -29.38
N MET A 100 -8.39 38.75 -29.77
CA MET A 100 -7.15 39.54 -29.91
C MET A 100 -7.20 40.45 -31.14
N VAL A 101 -7.86 40.00 -32.22
CA VAL A 101 -8.06 40.81 -33.44
C VAL A 101 -9.04 41.95 -33.15
N GLU A 102 -10.14 41.65 -32.46
CA GLU A 102 -11.14 42.62 -32.03
C GLU A 102 -10.54 43.67 -31.08
N LEU A 103 -9.75 43.25 -30.10
CA LEU A 103 -9.06 44.17 -29.19
C LEU A 103 -8.10 45.10 -29.94
N ARG A 104 -7.31 44.58 -30.88
CA ARG A 104 -6.42 45.41 -31.71
C ARG A 104 -7.20 46.41 -32.57
N ARG A 105 -8.30 45.96 -33.19
CA ARG A 105 -9.18 46.85 -33.96
C ARG A 105 -9.83 47.93 -33.10
N ASN A 106 -10.25 47.58 -31.90
CA ASN A 106 -10.81 48.56 -30.96
C ASN A 106 -9.78 49.62 -30.57
N VAL A 107 -8.53 49.24 -30.30
CA VAL A 107 -7.44 50.19 -30.02
C VAL A 107 -7.22 51.12 -31.22
N GLU A 108 -7.12 50.57 -32.42
CA GLU A 108 -6.93 51.35 -33.66
C GLU A 108 -8.08 52.36 -33.89
N LEU A 109 -9.33 51.93 -33.70
CA LEU A 109 -10.49 52.82 -33.80
C LEU A 109 -10.46 53.96 -32.79
N ARG A 110 -10.07 53.67 -31.53
CA ARG A 110 -9.95 54.69 -30.48
C ARG A 110 -8.81 55.67 -30.75
N GLU A 111 -7.70 55.22 -31.31
CA GLU A 111 -6.60 56.11 -31.73
C GLU A 111 -7.04 57.05 -32.86
N ILE A 112 -7.80 56.54 -33.84
CA ILE A 112 -8.36 57.36 -34.93
C ILE A 112 -9.34 58.40 -34.35
N GLU A 113 -10.21 57.99 -33.43
CA GLU A 113 -11.16 58.86 -32.75
C GLU A 113 -10.44 59.98 -31.96
N LEU A 114 -9.43 59.62 -31.16
CA LEU A 114 -8.59 60.57 -30.42
C LEU A 114 -7.97 61.61 -31.37
N LYS A 115 -7.35 61.15 -32.46
CA LYS A 115 -6.72 62.03 -33.45
C LYS A 115 -7.71 62.99 -34.12
N ASN A 116 -8.95 62.55 -34.34
CA ASN A 116 -9.99 63.41 -34.88
C ASN A 116 -10.46 64.45 -33.85
N LEU A 117 -10.60 64.05 -32.58
CA LEU A 117 -10.95 64.97 -31.49
C LEU A 117 -9.84 66.03 -31.27
N GLU A 118 -8.57 65.63 -31.33
CA GLU A 118 -7.44 66.57 -31.25
C GLU A 118 -7.45 67.59 -32.39
N ARG A 119 -7.72 67.15 -33.62
CA ARG A 119 -7.85 68.04 -34.78
C ARG A 119 -9.01 69.01 -34.63
N GLU A 120 -10.15 68.54 -34.11
CA GLU A 120 -11.31 69.38 -33.87
C GLU A 120 -11.03 70.42 -32.77
N LEU A 121 -10.38 70.01 -31.68
CA LEU A 121 -9.98 70.91 -30.60
C LEU A 121 -9.03 72.00 -31.11
N ALA A 122 -8.04 71.65 -31.94
CA ALA A 122 -7.11 72.60 -32.54
C ALA A 122 -7.86 73.64 -33.41
N ARG A 123 -8.81 73.20 -34.25
CA ARG A 123 -9.65 74.12 -35.04
C ARG A 123 -10.45 75.08 -34.17
N GLN A 124 -11.04 74.59 -33.07
CA GLN A 124 -11.81 75.44 -32.15
C GLN A 124 -10.95 76.45 -31.41
N GLN A 125 -9.69 76.13 -31.15
CA GLN A 125 -8.72 77.05 -30.54
C GLN A 125 -8.25 78.13 -31.52
N GLU A 126 -8.10 77.83 -32.81
CA GLU A 126 -7.73 78.82 -33.85
C GLU A 126 -8.86 79.83 -34.15
N LEU A 127 -10.12 79.44 -33.94
CA LEU A 127 -11.30 80.29 -34.17
C LEU A 127 -11.67 81.19 -32.98
N ARG A 128 -10.90 81.14 -31.89
CA ARG A 128 -11.15 81.86 -30.64
C ARG A 128 -10.16 83.00 -30.45
#